data_AF-A0A314Z8D2-F1
#
_entry.id   AF-A0A314Z8D2-F1
#
_cell.length_a   1.000
_cell.length_b   1.000
_cell.length_c   1.000
_cell.angle_alpha   90.00
_cell.angle_beta   90.00
_cell.angle_gamma   90.00
#
_symmetry.space_group_name_H-M   'P 1'
#
loop_
_entity.id
_entity.type
_entity.pdbx_description
1 polymer ?
#
loop_
_entity_poly.entity_id
_entity_poly.type
_entity_poly.pdbx_seq_one_letter_code
_entity_poly.pdbx_strand_id
1 'polypeptide(L)'
;MKQRLPSLEAAMRPITVQRCGYSAIRDQINGAIGPAAAVLKAYDVVRELEKSLSFASCSDLPAYLSAMKRLEGALRFLADNCEVATQWLQDIVEFLEGKTFANDRSLLSVKKALRIIQELHAIEGFARRDGGLLNDAFNELEAEFISSLMENSTTTITSIASSPLSVLVIQKLQAIVERLNAADRLEKCIFMYAEARSLSAKRSLQALDLDYLEIRDHRVC
;
A
#
# COMPACT_ATOMS: atom_id res chain seq x y z
N MET A 1 -35.90 -46.22 44.31
CA MET A 1 -34.61 -45.57 43.95
C MET A 1 -34.47 -45.21 42.46
N LYS A 2 -35.13 -45.90 41.51
CA LYS A 2 -34.95 -45.69 40.05
C LYS A 2 -35.36 -44.31 39.48
N GLN A 3 -36.20 -43.52 40.15
CA GLN A 3 -36.65 -42.20 39.66
C GLN A 3 -35.74 -41.02 40.06
N ARG A 4 -34.81 -41.20 41.00
CA ARG A 4 -33.99 -40.08 41.51
C ARG A 4 -32.86 -39.68 40.55
N LEU A 5 -32.31 -40.64 39.80
CA LEU A 5 -31.24 -40.38 38.84
C LEU A 5 -31.71 -39.54 37.64
N PRO A 6 -32.84 -39.88 36.98
CA PRO A 6 -33.36 -39.09 35.85
C PRO A 6 -33.79 -37.66 36.26
N SER A 7 -34.35 -37.49 37.46
CA SER A 7 -34.69 -36.17 37.99
C SER A 7 -33.46 -35.30 38.28
N LEU A 8 -32.36 -35.92 38.73
CA LEU A 8 -31.09 -35.22 38.94
C LEU A 8 -30.44 -34.85 37.60
N GLU A 9 -30.43 -35.77 36.62
CA GLU A 9 -29.96 -35.45 35.26
C GLU A 9 -30.77 -34.33 34.62
N ALA A 10 -32.10 -34.34 34.75
CA ALA A 10 -32.96 -33.28 34.24
C ALA A 10 -32.68 -31.92 34.92
N ALA A 11 -32.39 -31.92 36.23
CA ALA A 11 -32.02 -30.71 36.97
C ALA A 11 -30.59 -30.22 36.66
N MET A 12 -29.68 -31.12 36.28
CA MET A 12 -28.30 -30.79 35.92
C MET A 12 -28.13 -30.41 34.44
N ARG A 13 -29.03 -30.84 33.55
CA ARG A 13 -28.99 -30.55 32.11
C ARG A 13 -28.89 -29.06 31.77
N PRO A 14 -29.62 -28.14 32.44
CA PRO A 14 -29.47 -26.70 32.21
C PRO A 14 -28.07 -26.21 32.56
N ILE A 15 -27.50 -26.72 33.65
CA ILE A 15 -26.17 -26.34 34.15
C ILE A 15 -25.08 -26.82 33.18
N THR A 16 -25.19 -28.05 32.66
CA THR A 16 -24.22 -28.59 31.70
C THR A 16 -24.32 -27.92 30.33
N VAL A 17 -25.53 -27.64 29.84
CA VAL A 17 -25.77 -26.87 28.61
C VAL A 17 -25.21 -25.45 28.74
N GLN A 18 -25.45 -24.79 29.88
CA GLN A 18 -24.92 -23.46 30.14
C GLN A 18 -23.39 -23.45 30.21
N ARG A 19 -22.78 -24.44 30.87
CA ARG A 19 -21.32 -24.58 30.97
C ARG A 19 -20.66 -24.82 29.61
N CYS A 20 -21.24 -25.67 28.75
CA CYS A 20 -20.78 -25.86 27.37
C CYS A 20 -20.94 -24.57 26.54
N GLY A 21 -21.99 -23.81 26.79
CA GLY A 21 -22.18 -22.49 26.20
C GLY A 21 -21.05 -21.51 26.56
N TYR A 22 -20.60 -21.51 27.82
CA TYR A 22 -19.49 -20.67 28.28
C TYR A 22 -18.12 -21.09 27.71
N SER A 23 -17.85 -22.38 27.54
CA SER A 23 -16.61 -22.82 26.91
C SER A 23 -16.55 -22.43 25.43
N ALA A 24 -17.64 -22.65 24.69
CA ALA A 24 -17.73 -22.23 23.29
C ALA A 24 -17.54 -20.70 23.12
N ILE A 25 -18.14 -19.90 24.02
CA ILE A 25 -17.91 -18.45 24.08
C ILE A 25 -16.44 -18.12 24.22
N ARG A 26 -15.77 -18.76 25.19
CA ARG A 26 -14.37 -18.50 25.49
C ARG A 26 -13.49 -18.81 24.28
N ASP A 27 -13.75 -19.91 23.59
CA ASP A 27 -12.97 -20.33 22.45
C ASP A 27 -13.17 -19.40 21.24
N GLN A 28 -14.40 -18.96 20.98
CA GLN A 28 -14.71 -18.01 19.91
C GLN A 28 -14.10 -16.62 20.18
N ILE A 29 -14.21 -16.14 21.43
CA ILE A 29 -13.56 -14.88 21.86
C ILE A 29 -12.04 -14.96 21.71
N ASN A 30 -11.42 -16.04 22.21
CA ASN A 30 -9.97 -16.24 22.08
C ASN A 30 -9.55 -16.33 20.60
N GLY A 31 -10.40 -16.91 19.75
CA GLY A 31 -10.16 -17.05 18.31
C GLY A 31 -10.13 -15.71 17.55
N ALA A 32 -10.96 -14.72 17.93
CA ALA A 32 -10.99 -13.43 17.23
C ALA A 32 -10.03 -12.37 17.79
N ILE A 33 -9.67 -12.45 19.08
CA ILE A 33 -8.78 -11.45 19.71
C ILE A 33 -7.42 -11.42 19.01
N GLY A 34 -6.85 -12.58 18.67
CA GLY A 34 -5.55 -12.67 18.00
C GLY A 34 -5.53 -11.95 16.63
N PRO A 35 -6.42 -12.31 15.70
CA PRO A 35 -6.57 -11.63 14.41
C PRO A 35 -6.84 -10.13 14.54
N ALA A 36 -7.75 -9.70 15.42
CA ALA A 36 -8.04 -8.29 15.62
C ALA A 36 -6.82 -7.51 16.15
N ALA A 37 -6.06 -8.09 17.09
CA ALA A 37 -4.82 -7.50 17.58
C ALA A 37 -3.74 -7.43 16.49
N ALA A 38 -3.66 -8.44 15.62
CA ALA A 38 -2.73 -8.43 14.49
C ALA A 38 -3.05 -7.32 13.48
N VAL A 39 -4.33 -7.10 13.16
CA VAL A 39 -4.78 -6.00 12.29
C VAL A 39 -4.45 -4.64 12.90
N LEU A 40 -4.72 -4.44 14.19
CA LEU A 40 -4.35 -3.19 14.87
C LEU A 40 -2.85 -2.93 14.85
N LYS A 41 -2.03 -3.96 15.11
CA LYS A 41 -0.58 -3.85 15.02
C LYS A 41 -0.10 -3.54 13.60
N ALA A 42 -0.75 -4.11 12.58
CA ALA A 42 -0.43 -3.80 11.19
C ALA A 42 -0.77 -2.35 10.84
N TYR A 43 -1.87 -1.80 11.37
CA TYR A 43 -2.17 -0.37 11.24
C TYR A 43 -1.07 0.52 11.85
N ASP A 44 -0.59 0.19 13.04
CA ASP A 44 0.52 0.93 13.66
C ASP A 44 1.79 0.87 12.80
N VAL A 45 2.10 -0.31 12.25
CA VAL A 45 3.24 -0.49 11.33
C VAL A 45 3.08 0.33 10.06
N VAL A 46 1.88 0.38 9.46
CA VAL A 46 1.61 1.22 8.29
C VAL A 46 1.88 2.68 8.60
N ARG A 47 1.38 3.20 9.73
CA ARG A 47 1.62 4.61 10.10
C ARG A 47 3.09 4.95 10.30
N GLU A 48 3.85 4.05 10.91
CA GLU A 48 5.31 4.25 11.06
C GLU A 48 6.04 4.16 9.72
N LEU A 49 5.62 3.27 8.83
CA LEU A 49 6.18 3.15 7.48
C LEU A 49 5.83 4.38 6.61
N GLU A 50 4.61 4.87 6.70
CA GLU A 50 4.18 6.10 6.02
C GLU A 50 5.05 7.27 6.49
N LYS A 51 5.17 7.46 7.80
CA LYS A 51 6.03 8.50 8.37
C LYS A 51 7.47 8.35 7.91
N SER A 52 8.02 7.14 7.93
CA SER A 52 9.39 6.88 7.44
C SER A 52 9.55 7.22 5.96
N LEU A 53 8.57 6.89 5.13
CA LEU A 53 8.59 7.15 3.70
C LEU A 53 8.44 8.65 3.40
N SER A 54 7.66 9.39 4.19
CA SER A 54 7.56 10.86 4.08
C SER A 54 8.88 11.60 4.33
N PHE A 55 9.80 10.99 5.09
CA PHE A 55 11.15 11.54 5.31
C PHE A 55 12.22 10.91 4.42
N ALA A 56 11.87 9.88 3.65
CA ALA A 56 12.79 9.24 2.73
C ALA A 56 12.96 10.07 1.46
N SER A 57 14.06 9.86 0.74
CA SER A 57 14.36 10.55 -0.52
C SER A 57 14.86 9.53 -1.54
N CYS A 58 14.55 9.77 -2.82
CA CYS A 58 15.08 8.96 -3.93
C CYS A 58 16.61 9.06 -4.12
N SER A 59 17.29 9.92 -3.37
CA SER A 59 18.76 9.98 -3.30
C SER A 59 19.38 8.66 -2.79
N ASP A 60 18.75 8.02 -1.80
CA ASP A 60 19.05 6.64 -1.40
C ASP A 60 17.98 5.70 -1.95
N LEU A 61 18.07 5.44 -3.26
CA LEU A 61 17.10 4.63 -3.98
C LEU A 61 16.89 3.23 -3.35
N PRO A 62 17.92 2.47 -2.94
CA PRO A 62 17.72 1.17 -2.29
C PRO A 62 16.88 1.26 -1.01
N ALA A 63 17.15 2.24 -0.13
CA ALA A 63 16.38 2.43 1.09
C ALA A 63 14.93 2.83 0.78
N TYR A 64 14.75 3.75 -0.18
CA TYR A 64 13.44 4.22 -0.63
C TYR A 64 12.58 3.07 -1.18
N LEU A 65 13.12 2.27 -2.10
CA LEU A 65 12.42 1.12 -2.68
C LEU A 65 12.06 0.07 -1.62
N SER A 66 12.95 -0.15 -0.65
CA SER A 66 12.69 -1.05 0.49
C SER A 66 11.53 -0.56 1.36
N ALA A 67 11.50 0.74 1.69
CA ALA A 67 10.42 1.35 2.45
C ALA A 67 9.07 1.24 1.73
N MET A 68 9.03 1.56 0.43
CA MET A 68 7.83 1.40 -0.40
C MET A 68 7.33 -0.05 -0.40
N LYS A 69 8.22 -1.04 -0.58
CA LYS A 69 7.85 -2.46 -0.60
C LYS A 69 7.27 -2.92 0.73
N ARG A 70 7.83 -2.45 1.85
CA ARG A 70 7.32 -2.74 3.20
C ARG A 70 5.94 -2.13 3.41
N LEU A 71 5.75 -0.88 2.99
CA LEU A 71 4.46 -0.20 3.09
C LEU A 71 3.39 -0.92 2.25
N GLU A 72 3.70 -1.25 1.00
CA GLU A 72 2.81 -2.01 0.12
C GLU A 72 2.43 -3.37 0.73
N GLY A 73 3.41 -4.10 1.28
CA GLY A 73 3.17 -5.37 1.95
C GLY A 73 2.26 -5.24 3.18
N ALA A 74 2.45 -4.19 3.99
CA ALA A 74 1.61 -3.94 5.17
C ALA A 74 0.18 -3.54 4.78
N LEU A 75 0.01 -2.70 3.75
CA LEU A 75 -1.30 -2.32 3.20
C LEU A 75 -2.03 -3.51 2.56
N ARG A 76 -1.29 -4.44 1.94
CA ARG A 76 -1.87 -5.69 1.42
C ARG A 76 -2.34 -6.58 2.56
N PHE A 77 -1.52 -6.77 3.60
CA PHE A 77 -1.91 -7.51 4.79
C PHE A 77 -3.18 -6.94 5.43
N LEU A 78 -3.29 -5.62 5.56
CA LEU A 78 -4.51 -5.00 6.07
C LEU A 78 -5.72 -5.29 5.18
N ALA A 79 -5.62 -5.06 3.87
CA ALA A 79 -6.73 -5.34 2.96
C ALA A 79 -7.20 -6.81 3.02
N ASP A 80 -6.26 -7.75 3.09
CA ASP A 80 -6.59 -9.19 3.11
C ASP A 80 -7.20 -9.65 4.45
N ASN A 81 -6.91 -8.95 5.56
CA ASN A 81 -7.26 -9.40 6.90
C ASN A 81 -8.31 -8.53 7.61
N CYS A 82 -8.54 -7.29 7.18
CA CYS A 82 -9.53 -6.40 7.79
C CYS A 82 -10.96 -6.94 7.63
N GLU A 83 -11.32 -7.48 6.47
CA GLU A 83 -12.65 -8.07 6.24
C GLU A 83 -12.86 -9.29 7.15
N VAL A 84 -11.85 -10.17 7.22
CA VAL A 84 -11.88 -11.34 8.10
C VAL A 84 -11.99 -10.91 9.56
N ALA A 85 -11.13 -10.01 10.06
CA ALA A 85 -11.21 -9.53 11.42
C ALA A 85 -12.56 -8.86 11.74
N THR A 86 -13.13 -8.12 10.79
CA THR A 86 -14.48 -7.54 10.92
C THR A 86 -15.52 -8.62 11.12
N GLN A 87 -15.54 -9.64 10.25
CA GLN A 87 -16.50 -10.74 10.34
C GLN A 87 -16.40 -11.49 11.67
N TRP A 88 -15.18 -11.83 12.11
CA TRP A 88 -14.96 -12.56 13.37
C TRP A 88 -15.46 -11.77 14.59
N LEU A 89 -15.24 -10.45 14.61
CA LEU A 89 -15.76 -9.60 15.68
C LEU A 89 -17.28 -9.46 15.61
N GLN A 90 -17.86 -9.40 14.41
CA GLN A 90 -19.30 -9.38 14.20
C GLN A 90 -19.98 -10.66 14.69
N ASP A 91 -19.41 -11.82 14.39
CA ASP A 91 -19.90 -13.13 14.84
C ASP A 91 -19.90 -13.23 16.38
N ILE A 92 -18.88 -12.67 17.05
CA ILE A 92 -18.86 -12.60 18.52
C ILE A 92 -19.95 -11.69 19.05
N VAL A 93 -20.17 -10.53 18.42
CA VAL A 93 -21.23 -9.60 18.84
C VAL A 93 -22.59 -10.28 18.72
N GLU A 94 -22.91 -10.88 17.57
CA GLU A 94 -24.19 -11.58 17.35
C GLU A 94 -24.38 -12.72 18.36
N PHE A 95 -23.33 -13.52 18.57
CA PHE A 95 -23.35 -14.61 19.54
C PHE A 95 -23.66 -14.12 20.97
N LEU A 96 -22.99 -13.04 21.40
CA LEU A 96 -23.14 -12.48 22.75
C LEU A 96 -24.49 -11.77 22.93
N GLU A 97 -25.01 -11.11 21.90
CA GLU A 97 -26.33 -10.46 21.89
C GLU A 97 -27.49 -11.45 21.95
N GLY A 98 -27.35 -12.63 21.32
CA GLY A 98 -28.32 -13.72 21.39
C GLY A 98 -28.46 -14.37 22.78
N LYS A 99 -27.68 -13.91 23.77
CA LYS A 99 -27.69 -14.40 25.16
C LYS A 99 -27.91 -13.25 26.14
N THR A 100 -28.11 -13.57 27.43
CA THR A 100 -28.43 -12.60 28.50
C THR A 100 -27.30 -11.58 28.81
N PHE A 101 -26.28 -11.45 27.97
CA PHE A 101 -25.09 -10.60 28.16
C PHE A 101 -25.22 -9.20 27.55
N ALA A 102 -26.43 -8.76 27.20
CA ALA A 102 -26.68 -7.49 26.52
C ALA A 102 -26.07 -6.25 27.20
N ASN A 103 -25.79 -6.30 28.52
CA ASN A 103 -25.18 -5.23 29.31
C ASN A 103 -23.76 -5.56 29.83
N ASP A 104 -23.10 -6.59 29.28
CA ASP A 104 -21.76 -6.98 29.71
C ASP A 104 -20.69 -6.00 29.17
N ARG A 105 -19.75 -5.61 30.04
CA ARG A 105 -18.59 -4.77 29.72
C ARG A 105 -17.75 -5.37 28.58
N SER A 106 -17.68 -6.70 28.51
CA SER A 106 -16.97 -7.42 27.44
C SER A 106 -17.64 -7.19 26.08
N LEU A 107 -18.96 -7.32 25.97
CA LEU A 107 -19.72 -7.06 24.74
C LEU A 107 -19.53 -5.61 24.25
N LEU A 108 -19.60 -4.63 25.15
CA LEU A 108 -19.33 -3.23 24.82
C LEU A 108 -17.91 -3.02 24.28
N SER A 109 -16.93 -3.74 24.82
CA SER A 109 -15.54 -3.66 24.38
C SER A 109 -15.36 -4.27 22.98
N VAL A 110 -16.01 -5.40 22.69
CA VAL A 110 -15.99 -6.03 21.35
C VAL A 110 -16.67 -5.13 20.31
N LYS A 111 -17.85 -4.58 20.62
CA LYS A 111 -18.53 -3.61 19.75
C LYS A 111 -17.68 -2.37 19.45
N LYS A 112 -16.97 -1.87 20.45
CA LYS A 112 -16.03 -0.75 20.27
C LYS A 112 -14.87 -1.13 19.34
N ALA A 113 -14.29 -2.31 19.51
CA ALA A 113 -13.22 -2.80 18.64
C ALA A 113 -13.69 -3.00 17.19
N LEU A 114 -14.88 -3.59 17.00
CA LEU A 114 -15.53 -3.74 15.70
C LEU A 114 -15.71 -2.39 15.01
N ARG A 115 -16.24 -1.39 15.74
CA ARG A 115 -16.41 -0.04 15.21
C ARG A 115 -15.08 0.60 14.79
N ILE A 116 -14.04 0.46 15.61
CA ILE A 116 -12.71 0.99 15.29
C ILE A 116 -12.17 0.38 14.00
N ILE A 117 -12.27 -0.94 13.83
CA ILE A 117 -11.79 -1.61 12.60
C ILE A 117 -12.61 -1.21 11.38
N GLN A 118 -13.93 -1.06 11.51
CA GLN A 118 -14.79 -0.57 10.43
C GLN A 118 -14.47 0.88 10.03
N GLU A 119 -14.27 1.76 11.02
CA GLU A 119 -13.85 3.15 10.80
C GLU A 119 -12.49 3.20 10.10
N LEU A 120 -11.52 2.40 10.57
CA LEU A 120 -10.19 2.32 9.97
C LEU A 120 -10.23 1.80 8.52
N HIS A 121 -11.01 0.75 8.25
CA HIS A 121 -11.20 0.23 6.90
C HIS A 121 -11.80 1.30 5.98
N ALA A 122 -12.81 2.04 6.45
CA ALA A 122 -13.43 3.10 5.66
C ALA A 122 -12.42 4.22 5.34
N ILE A 123 -11.62 4.65 6.32
CA ILE A 123 -10.58 5.68 6.14
C ILE A 123 -9.50 5.19 5.17
N GLU A 124 -9.02 3.94 5.32
CA GLU A 124 -8.03 3.35 4.42
C GLU A 124 -8.58 3.19 3.00
N GLY A 125 -9.84 2.80 2.86
CA GLY A 125 -10.53 2.74 1.57
C GLY A 125 -10.61 4.11 0.88
N PHE A 126 -10.79 5.19 1.64
CA PHE A 126 -10.71 6.56 1.13
C PHE A 126 -9.27 6.98 0.78
N ALA A 127 -8.30 6.69 1.64
CA ALA A 127 -6.88 7.00 1.39
C ALA A 127 -6.33 6.25 0.15
N ARG A 128 -6.78 5.01 -0.08
CA ARG A 128 -6.48 4.26 -1.31
C ARG A 128 -7.06 4.91 -2.57
N ARG A 129 -8.23 5.55 -2.48
CA ARG A 129 -8.88 6.21 -3.64
C ARG A 129 -8.17 7.49 -4.07
N ASP A 130 -7.52 8.18 -3.13
CA ASP A 130 -6.68 9.35 -3.42
C ASP A 130 -5.25 8.95 -3.81
N GLY A 131 -4.97 7.64 -3.95
CA GLY A 131 -3.64 7.09 -4.20
C GLY A 131 -2.73 7.06 -2.97
N GLY A 132 -2.91 8.00 -2.04
CA GLY A 132 -2.19 8.06 -0.76
C GLY A 132 -0.67 8.17 -0.90
N LEU A 133 0.04 8.06 0.23
CA LEU A 133 1.49 8.25 0.28
C LEU A 133 2.26 7.29 -0.65
N LEU A 134 1.75 6.07 -0.86
CA LEU A 134 2.39 5.11 -1.75
C LEU A 134 2.34 5.57 -3.21
N ASN A 135 1.23 6.16 -3.66
CA ASN A 135 1.13 6.76 -4.99
C ASN A 135 2.02 8.00 -5.11
N ASP A 136 2.08 8.84 -4.08
CA ASP A 136 3.00 9.99 -4.04
C ASP A 136 4.45 9.53 -4.20
N ALA A 137 4.83 8.45 -3.50
CA ALA A 137 6.16 7.87 -3.63
C ALA A 137 6.44 7.31 -5.03
N PHE A 138 5.44 6.73 -5.70
CA PHE A 138 5.59 6.37 -7.10
C PHE A 138 5.71 7.59 -8.03
N ASN A 139 5.00 8.69 -7.75
CA ASN A 139 5.14 9.94 -8.50
C ASN A 139 6.55 10.53 -8.32
N GLU A 140 7.13 10.41 -7.13
CA GLU A 140 8.51 10.83 -6.87
C GLU A 140 9.51 9.97 -7.65
N LEU A 141 9.31 8.64 -7.74
CA LEU A 141 10.13 7.77 -8.60
C LEU A 141 10.05 8.17 -10.08
N GLU A 142 8.87 8.54 -10.56
CA GLU A 142 8.69 9.02 -11.93
C GLU A 142 9.43 10.35 -12.17
N ALA A 143 9.36 11.28 -11.21
CA ALA A 143 10.10 12.54 -11.28
C ALA A 143 11.62 12.31 -11.26
N GLU A 144 12.11 11.43 -10.39
CA GLU A 144 13.53 11.06 -10.29
C GLU A 144 14.04 10.41 -11.57
N PHE A 145 13.22 9.54 -12.19
CA PHE A 145 13.51 8.93 -13.47
C PHE A 145 13.72 9.98 -14.56
N ILE A 146 12.83 10.98 -14.64
CA ILE A 146 12.94 12.06 -15.63
C ILE A 146 14.12 12.99 -15.33
N SER A 147 14.35 13.39 -14.07
CA SER A 147 15.53 14.19 -13.70
C SER A 147 16.82 13.50 -14.11
N SER A 148 16.94 12.21 -13.79
CA SER A 148 18.09 11.38 -14.15
C SER A 148 18.31 11.28 -15.67
N LEU A 149 17.25 11.25 -16.47
CA LEU A 149 17.36 11.27 -17.95
C LEU A 149 17.80 12.64 -18.47
N MET A 150 17.28 13.72 -17.90
CA MET A 150 17.52 15.09 -18.36
C MET A 150 18.92 15.60 -17.99
N GLU A 151 19.39 15.31 -16.77
CA GLU A 151 20.74 15.69 -16.30
C GLU A 151 21.85 15.06 -17.14
N ASN A 152 21.64 13.84 -17.63
CA ASN A 152 22.62 13.14 -18.48
C ASN A 152 22.44 13.47 -19.98
N SER A 153 21.48 14.31 -20.35
CA SER A 153 21.20 14.65 -21.76
C SER A 153 21.80 15.99 -22.21
N THR A 154 22.44 16.76 -21.32
CA THR A 154 22.89 18.15 -21.57
C THR A 154 24.32 18.27 -22.13
N THR A 155 25.09 17.18 -22.23
CA THR A 155 26.53 17.21 -22.56
C THR A 155 26.91 16.89 -24.01
N THR A 156 25.97 16.70 -24.93
CA THR A 156 26.26 16.07 -26.23
C THR A 156 26.39 17.05 -27.41
N ILE A 157 27.31 18.02 -27.33
CA ILE A 157 27.63 18.87 -28.50
C ILE A 157 28.98 18.46 -29.16
N THR A 158 29.83 17.68 -28.49
CA THR A 158 31.20 17.41 -28.98
C THR A 158 31.56 15.96 -29.32
N SER A 159 30.70 14.97 -29.07
CA SER A 159 31.05 13.56 -29.34
C SER A 159 29.90 12.78 -29.99
N ILE A 160 30.17 12.26 -31.18
CA ILE A 160 29.29 11.42 -32.02
C ILE A 160 29.33 9.94 -31.58
N ALA A 161 29.95 9.63 -30.43
CA ALA A 161 30.13 8.26 -29.95
C ALA A 161 29.98 8.15 -28.42
N SER A 162 29.23 7.12 -28.02
CA SER A 162 28.92 6.64 -26.66
C SER A 162 27.63 7.18 -26.06
N SER A 163 26.81 6.26 -25.53
CA SER A 163 25.61 6.59 -24.75
C SER A 163 26.00 7.54 -23.61
N PRO A 164 25.30 8.67 -23.42
CA PRO A 164 25.69 9.70 -22.45
C PRO A 164 25.40 9.30 -21.00
N LEU A 165 24.89 8.09 -20.76
CA LEU A 165 24.50 7.59 -19.45
C LEU A 165 25.62 6.75 -18.84
N SER A 166 26.09 7.15 -17.65
CA SER A 166 27.03 6.31 -16.88
C SER A 166 26.36 4.99 -16.48
N VAL A 167 27.18 3.94 -16.24
CA VAL A 167 26.69 2.63 -15.79
C VAL A 167 25.82 2.75 -14.52
N LEU A 168 26.20 3.63 -13.59
CA LEU A 168 25.45 3.88 -12.36
C LEU A 168 24.06 4.47 -12.63
N VAL A 169 23.95 5.38 -13.61
CA VAL A 169 22.66 5.96 -13.99
C VAL A 169 21.79 4.91 -14.68
N ILE A 170 22.35 4.06 -15.55
CA ILE A 170 21.60 2.97 -16.18
C ILE A 170 21.04 2.01 -15.13
N GLN A 171 21.85 1.62 -14.15
CA GLN A 171 21.42 0.75 -13.04
C GLN A 171 20.31 1.38 -12.21
N LYS A 172 20.43 2.68 -11.90
CA LYS A 172 19.39 3.45 -11.19
C LYS A 172 18.09 3.48 -11.98
N LEU A 173 18.14 3.85 -13.25
CA LEU A 173 16.97 3.91 -14.14
C LEU A 173 16.31 2.53 -14.26
N GLN A 174 17.11 1.46 -14.40
CA GLN A 174 16.60 0.10 -14.47
C GLN A 174 15.85 -0.29 -13.18
N ALA A 175 16.41 -0.03 -12.01
CA ALA A 175 15.74 -0.31 -10.74
C ALA A 175 14.42 0.45 -10.59
N ILE A 176 14.36 1.71 -11.06
CA ILE A 176 13.12 2.49 -11.06
C ILE A 176 12.08 1.89 -12.02
N VAL A 177 12.48 1.54 -13.25
CA VAL A 177 11.58 0.95 -14.26
C VAL A 177 11.04 -0.40 -13.80
N GLU A 178 11.88 -1.26 -13.23
CA GLU A 178 11.46 -2.54 -12.67
C GLU A 178 10.41 -2.34 -11.57
N ARG A 179 10.62 -1.34 -10.69
CA ARG A 179 9.66 -0.99 -9.64
C ARG A 179 8.33 -0.48 -10.18
N LEU A 180 8.37 0.41 -11.17
CA LEU A 180 7.18 0.99 -11.80
C LEU A 180 6.39 -0.07 -12.59
N ASN A 181 7.09 -1.00 -13.25
CA ASN A 181 6.47 -2.14 -13.94
C ASN A 181 5.74 -3.06 -12.97
N ALA A 182 6.34 -3.36 -11.82
CA ALA A 182 5.68 -4.16 -10.78
C ALA A 182 4.44 -3.48 -10.16
N ALA A 183 4.21 -2.20 -10.45
CA ALA A 183 3.06 -1.42 -10.01
C ALA A 183 2.12 -1.03 -11.17
N ASP A 184 2.24 -1.68 -12.33
CA ASP A 184 1.43 -1.42 -13.53
C ASP A 184 1.53 0.03 -14.05
N ARG A 185 2.63 0.74 -13.75
CA ARG A 185 2.88 2.13 -14.20
C ARG A 185 3.84 2.22 -15.40
N LEU A 186 4.16 1.08 -16.03
CA LEU A 186 5.16 1.03 -17.10
C LEU A 186 4.76 1.88 -18.32
N GLU A 187 3.49 1.85 -18.74
CA GLU A 187 3.04 2.62 -19.89
C GLU A 187 3.23 4.14 -19.71
N LYS A 188 2.89 4.65 -18.51
CA LYS A 188 3.14 6.05 -18.16
C LYS A 188 4.64 6.37 -18.16
N CYS A 189 5.46 5.47 -17.64
CA CYS A 189 6.92 5.60 -17.68
C CYS A 189 7.47 5.69 -19.10
N ILE A 190 6.99 4.83 -20.01
CA ILE A 190 7.36 4.85 -21.44
C ILE A 190 6.99 6.19 -22.09
N PHE A 191 5.77 6.68 -21.82
CA PHE A 191 5.32 7.96 -22.34
C PHE A 191 6.24 9.11 -21.91
N MET A 192 6.53 9.22 -20.60
CA MET A 192 7.40 10.27 -20.08
C MET A 192 8.84 10.14 -20.60
N TYR A 193 9.37 8.91 -20.76
CA TYR A 193 10.66 8.67 -21.39
C TYR A 193 10.72 9.22 -22.82
N ALA A 194 9.72 8.87 -23.64
CA ALA A 194 9.64 9.29 -25.03
C ALA A 194 9.58 10.82 -25.13
N GLU A 195 8.79 11.46 -24.27
CA GLU A 195 8.68 12.92 -24.20
C GLU A 195 10.02 13.57 -23.82
N ALA A 196 10.66 13.11 -22.73
CA ALA A 196 11.93 13.65 -22.25
C ALA A 196 13.04 13.52 -23.31
N ARG A 197 13.16 12.35 -23.96
CA ARG A 197 14.15 12.11 -25.02
C ARG A 197 13.86 12.91 -26.28
N SER A 198 12.60 13.05 -26.68
CA SER A 198 12.20 13.88 -27.82
C SER A 198 12.53 15.36 -27.58
N LEU A 199 12.26 15.85 -26.37
CA LEU A 199 12.57 17.21 -25.96
C LEU A 199 14.08 17.47 -25.90
N SER A 200 14.86 16.51 -25.38
CA SER A 200 16.32 16.54 -25.42
C SER A 200 16.83 16.60 -26.86
N ALA A 201 16.37 15.70 -27.74
CA ALA A 201 16.78 15.69 -29.15
C ALA A 201 16.45 17.01 -29.85
N LYS A 202 15.25 17.57 -29.62
CA LYS A 202 14.86 18.88 -30.16
C LYS A 202 15.79 19.99 -29.70
N ARG A 203 16.15 20.04 -28.41
CA ARG A 203 17.10 21.03 -27.89
C ARG A 203 18.48 20.87 -28.51
N SER A 204 18.98 19.64 -28.65
CA SER A 204 20.25 19.37 -29.31
C SER A 204 20.24 19.81 -30.77
N LEU A 205 19.15 19.58 -31.51
CA LEU A 205 19.00 20.03 -32.89
C LEU A 205 18.94 21.56 -33.00
N GLN A 206 18.22 22.23 -32.10
CA GLN A 206 18.17 23.70 -32.05
C GLN A 206 19.54 24.32 -31.74
N ALA A 207 20.34 23.65 -30.91
CA ALA A 207 21.70 24.10 -30.57
C ALA A 207 22.69 24.00 -31.74
N LEU A 208 22.37 23.24 -32.80
CA LEU A 208 23.21 23.18 -34.01
C LEU A 208 23.10 24.42 -34.89
N ASP A 209 22.25 25.40 -34.51
CA ASP A 209 22.08 26.69 -35.19
C ASP A 209 21.97 26.53 -36.71
N LEU A 210 20.83 25.99 -37.15
CA LEU A 210 20.57 25.61 -38.55
C LEU A 210 20.23 26.80 -39.45
N ASP A 211 20.45 28.03 -39.00
CA ASP A 211 20.18 29.27 -39.74
C ASP A 211 20.92 29.32 -41.09
N TYR A 212 22.02 28.56 -41.23
CA TYR A 212 22.76 28.41 -42.49
C TYR A 212 22.01 27.63 -43.59
N LEU A 213 20.94 26.90 -43.24
CA LEU A 213 20.06 26.23 -44.21
C LEU A 213 19.00 27.17 -44.79
N GLU A 214 18.83 28.37 -44.24
CA GLU A 214 17.97 29.41 -44.83
C GLU A 214 18.66 30.01 -46.06
N ILE A 215 18.54 29.34 -47.21
CA ILE A 215 18.96 29.87 -48.50
C ILE A 215 18.09 31.10 -48.80
N ARG A 216 18.66 32.30 -48.66
CA ARG A 216 18.05 33.51 -49.19
C ARG A 216 18.13 33.44 -50.71
N ASP A 217 16.97 33.32 -51.36
CA ASP A 217 16.83 33.48 -52.81
C ASP A 217 17.27 34.91 -53.19
N HIS A 218 18.58 35.09 -53.41
CA HIS A 218 19.10 36.26 -54.07
C HIS A 218 18.78 36.13 -55.56
N ARG A 219 17.57 36.57 -55.92
CA ARG A 219 17.29 36.98 -57.29
C ARG A 219 18.23 38.14 -57.61
N VAL A 220 19.32 37.83 -58.28
CA VAL A 220 20.19 38.81 -58.93
C VAL A 220 19.38 39.38 -60.10
N CYS A 221 19.05 40.67 -59.99
CA CYS A 221 18.48 41.47 -61.07
C CYS A 221 19.46 41.64 -62.23
#